data_AF-A0A353V8L6-F1
#
_entry.id   AF-A0A353V8L6-F1
#
_cell.length_a   1.000
_cell.length_b   1.000
_cell.length_c   1.000
_cell.angle_alpha   90.00
_cell.angle_beta   90.00
_cell.angle_gamma   90.00
#
_symmetry.space_group_name_H-M   'P 1'
#
loop_
_entity.id
_entity.type
_entity.pdbx_description
1 polymer ?
#
loop_
_entity_poly.entity_id
_entity_poly.type
_entity_poly.pdbx_seq_one_letter_code
_entity_poly.pdbx_strand_id
1 'polypeptide(L)' 'NKRLFAYNGKKQAYIKDQRAGTFRELVQAAEKCPAKIIHPGTPLNPKEKDLAKWIQRAKPFN' A
#
# COMPACT_ATOMS: atom_id res chain seq x y z
N ASN A 1 -3.76 -2.96 -8.71
CA ASN A 1 -2.79 -4.03 -9.00
C ASN A 1 -3.30 -5.35 -8.39
N LYS A 2 -3.86 -6.27 -9.18
CA LYS A 2 -4.41 -7.56 -8.69
C LYS A 2 -3.33 -8.52 -8.14
N ARG A 3 -2.05 -8.20 -8.34
CA ARG A 3 -0.92 -8.97 -7.82
C ARG A 3 -0.51 -8.49 -6.41
N LEU A 4 -0.67 -7.19 -6.13
CA LEU A 4 -0.35 -6.56 -4.85
C LEU A 4 -1.44 -6.78 -3.80
N PHE A 5 -2.72 -6.66 -4.18
CA PHE A 5 -3.86 -6.77 -3.25
C PHE A 5 -4.78 -7.93 -3.63
N ALA A 6 -5.19 -8.69 -2.62
CA ALA A 6 -6.23 -9.71 -2.73
C ALA A 6 -7.24 -9.55 -1.59
N TYR A 7 -8.38 -10.24 -1.71
CA TYR A 7 -9.41 -10.26 -0.67
C TYR A 7 -9.46 -11.63 -0.04
N ASN A 8 -9.46 -11.69 1.30
CA ASN A 8 -9.65 -12.95 2.02
C ASN A 8 -11.14 -13.35 2.03
N GLY A 9 -11.46 -14.54 2.55
CA GLY A 9 -12.84 -15.04 2.64
C GLY A 9 -13.79 -14.15 3.43
N LYS A 10 -13.28 -13.24 4.27
CA LYS A 10 -14.05 -12.24 5.02
C LYS A 10 -14.19 -10.90 4.27
N LYS A 11 -13.87 -10.88 2.97
CA LYS A 11 -13.83 -9.68 2.11
C LYS A 11 -12.89 -8.57 2.62
N GLN A 12 -11.88 -8.92 3.42
CA GLN A 12 -10.86 -7.97 3.84
C GLN A 12 -9.73 -7.93 2.82
N ALA A 13 -9.32 -6.72 2.43
CA ALA A 13 -8.16 -6.55 1.56
C ALA A 13 -6.87 -6.90 2.33
N TYR A 14 -6.01 -7.71 1.74
CA TYR A 14 -4.68 -8.04 2.26
C TYR A 14 -3.63 -7.90 1.16
N ILE A 15 -2.37 -7.68 1.56
CA ILE A 15 -1.25 -7.62 0.62
C ILE A 15 -0.88 -9.06 0.25
N LYS A 16 -1.14 -9.44 -1.01
CA LYS A 16 -0.86 -10.79 -1.52
C LYS A 16 0.63 -10.97 -1.81
N ASP A 17 1.23 -9.99 -2.45
CA ASP A 17 2.65 -10.00 -2.77
C ASP A 17 3.20 -8.57 -2.63
N GLN A 18 3.95 -8.35 -1.56
CA GLN A 18 4.62 -7.09 -1.25
C GLN A 18 5.71 -6.70 -2.25
N ARG A 19 6.17 -7.63 -3.10
CA ARG A 19 7.17 -7.39 -4.16
C ARG A 19 6.55 -7.14 -5.53
N ALA A 20 5.27 -7.45 -5.71
CA ALA A 20 4.57 -7.31 -6.99
C ALA A 20 4.06 -5.89 -7.28
N GLY A 21 4.36 -4.92 -6.41
CA GLY A 21 3.89 -3.55 -6.55
C GLY A 21 4.78 -2.56 -5.82
N THR A 22 4.58 -1.28 -6.15
CA THR A 22 5.40 -0.19 -5.61
C THR A 22 4.81 0.37 -4.32
N PHE A 23 5.64 1.02 -3.49
CA PHE A 23 5.15 1.73 -2.31
C PHE A 23 4.15 2.82 -2.69
N ARG A 24 4.35 3.47 -3.85
CA ARG A 24 3.37 4.39 -4.43
C ARG A 24 1.99 3.77 -4.57
N GLU A 25 1.90 2.58 -5.14
CA GLU A 25 0.61 1.91 -5.35
C GLU A 25 -0.07 1.54 -4.02
N LEU A 26 0.72 1.21 -3.00
CA LEU A 26 0.24 0.99 -1.64
C LEU A 26 -0.38 2.24 -1.02
N VAL A 27 0.32 3.36 -1.07
CA VAL A 27 -0.17 4.64 -0.55
C VAL A 27 -1.42 5.10 -1.31
N GLN A 28 -1.43 4.98 -2.64
CA GLN A 28 -2.61 5.32 -3.45
C GLN A 28 -3.81 4.41 -3.15
N ALA A 29 -3.58 3.14 -2.83
CA ALA A 29 -4.66 2.26 -2.41
C ALA A 29 -5.21 2.64 -1.03
N ALA A 30 -4.33 3.00 -0.08
CA ALA A 30 -4.73 3.50 1.24
C ALA A 30 -5.58 4.77 1.13
N GLU A 31 -5.18 5.72 0.30
CA GLU A 31 -5.95 6.95 0.06
C GLU A 31 -7.33 6.69 -0.56
N LYS A 32 -7.44 5.68 -1.42
CA LYS A 32 -8.71 5.30 -2.08
C LYS A 32 -9.58 4.38 -1.23
N CYS A 33 -9.08 3.87 -0.11
CA CYS A 33 -9.82 2.93 0.72
C CYS A 33 -10.80 3.69 1.63
N PRO A 34 -12.13 3.60 1.39
CA PRO A 34 -13.11 4.30 2.23
C PRO A 34 -13.09 3.81 3.67
N ALA A 35 -12.74 2.53 3.88
CA ALA A 35 -12.64 1.92 5.20
C ALA A 35 -11.33 2.24 5.94
N LYS A 36 -10.33 2.87 5.27
CA LYS A 36 -9.01 3.22 5.83
C LYS A 36 -8.28 2.05 6.52
N ILE A 37 -8.49 0.82 6.04
CA ILE A 37 -7.89 -0.40 6.62
C ILE A 37 -6.53 -0.77 6.01
N ILE A 38 -6.05 -0.01 5.03
CA ILE A 38 -4.78 -0.29 4.34
C ILE A 38 -3.71 0.57 5.00
N HIS A 39 -2.77 -0.10 5.67
CA HIS A 39 -1.61 0.51 6.31
C HIS A 39 -0.36 0.26 5.44
N PRO A 40 0.18 1.27 4.73
CA PRO A 40 1.30 1.09 3.82
C PRO A 40 2.60 0.64 4.53
N GLY A 41 2.75 0.99 5.81
CA GLY A 41 3.91 0.67 6.62
C GLY A 41 5.19 1.28 6.09
N THR A 42 6.27 0.48 6.11
CA THR A 42 7.59 0.86 5.62
C THR A 42 7.77 0.35 4.18
N PRO A 43 8.29 1.17 3.26
CA PRO A 43 8.58 0.72 1.91
C PRO A 43 9.62 -0.40 1.89
N LEU A 44 9.33 -1.49 1.18
CA LEU A 44 10.27 -2.58 0.96
C LEU A 44 11.44 -2.20 0.04
N ASN A 45 11.21 -1.26 -0.89
CA ASN A 45 12.21 -0.83 -1.85
C ASN A 45 12.64 0.63 -1.61
N PRO A 46 13.80 0.85 -0.96
CA PRO A 46 14.29 2.19 -0.68
C PRO A 46 14.76 2.95 -1.93
N LYS A 47 14.91 2.28 -3.08
CA LYS A 47 15.35 2.87 -4.35
C LYS A 47 14.20 3.33 -5.24
N GLU A 48 12.97 3.34 -4.74
CA GLU A 48 11.82 3.82 -5.50
C GLU A 48 11.91 5.33 -5.78
N LYS A 49 11.50 5.71 -6.99
CA LYS A 49 11.42 7.11 -7.39
C LYS A 49 10.37 7.83 -6.52
N ASP A 50 10.73 9.01 -6.04
CA ASP A 50 9.88 9.85 -5.18
C ASP A 50 9.49 9.22 -3.84
N LEU A 51 10.29 8.28 -3.31
CA LEU A 51 9.99 7.55 -2.08
C LEU A 51 9.68 8.47 -0.88
N ALA A 52 10.47 9.53 -0.67
CA ALA A 52 10.27 10.48 0.42
C ALA A 52 8.88 11.15 0.37
N LYS A 53 8.39 11.46 -0.84
CA LYS A 53 7.05 12.03 -1.05
C LYS A 53 5.97 11.03 -0.68
N TRP A 54 6.12 9.77 -1.09
CA TRP A 54 5.16 8.73 -0.75
C TRP A 54 5.17 8.40 0.75
N ILE A 55 6.33 8.44 1.42
CA ILE A 55 6.44 8.26 2.87
C ILE A 55 5.66 9.35 3.61
N GLN A 56 5.78 10.62 3.20
CA GLN A 56 4.98 11.70 3.79
C GLN A 56 3.48 11.48 3.64
N ARG A 57 3.03 11.02 2.47
CA ARG A 57 1.62 10.72 2.21
C ARG A 57 1.13 9.47 2.95
N ALA A 58 2.02 8.52 3.24
CA ALA A 58 1.69 7.32 4.01
C ALA A 58 1.48 7.60 5.50
N LYS A 59 2.09 8.64 6.07
CA LYS A 59 2.01 8.98 7.51
C LYS A 59 0.60 8.92 8.12
N PRO A 60 -0.46 9.52 7.55
CA PRO A 60 -1.81 9.46 8.13
C PRO A 60 -2.47 8.09 8.06
N PHE A 61 -1.89 7.14 7.32
CA PHE A 61 -2.39 5.77 7.16
C PHE A 61 -1.50 4.74 7.88
N ASN A 62 -0.38 5.15 8.47
CA ASN A 62 0.49 4.28 9.27
C ASN A 62 0.07 4.24 10.73
#